data_AF-A0A497IBN1-F1
#
_entry.id   AF-A0A497IBN1-F1
#
_cell.length_a   1.000
_cell.length_b   1.000
_cell.length_c   1.000
_cell.angle_alpha   90.00
_cell.angle_beta   90.00
_cell.angle_gamma   90.00
#
_symmetry.space_group_name_H-M   'P 1'
#
loop_
_entity.id
_entity.type
_entity.pdbx_description
1 polymer ?
#
loop_
_entity_poly.entity_id
_entity_poly.type
_entity_poly.pdbx_seq_one_letter_code
_entity_poly.pdbx_strand_id
1 'polypeptide(L)'
;MRSYLFAFLLLGGLGILASAAFAACNCAGITPSASAGNTDCTGANCLSVQSTEVDAAGAESADAQEAEPNLKCGNQATVEERARCRVRITEVEAVQASNTGAPAQAQVQAELQHMPEECHALQGTEQAACIARYRVMYSCMAKSNDVARENCMKSELQLGQVVEQKQTCLSEEAGEKQECLRELHQNIYEMIKFRFQNLITKAERLEEKGASEELVVEFIAAIEQKTVEFDEAQTIDERKEIVRQVAELWRNFVRAAIAEINEARQAGAVS
;
A
#
# COMPACT_ATOMS: atom_id res chain seq x y z
N MET A 1 -36.73 11.98 -4.78
CA MET A 1 -35.33 11.69 -5.12
C MET A 1 -34.45 12.56 -4.25
N ARG A 2 -33.89 12.01 -3.16
CA ARG A 2 -32.98 12.74 -2.26
C ARG A 2 -31.59 12.67 -2.89
N SER A 3 -31.12 13.80 -3.42
CA SER A 3 -29.76 13.97 -3.93
C SER A 3 -28.75 13.77 -2.80
N TYR A 4 -28.17 12.58 -2.70
CA TYR A 4 -26.99 12.31 -1.89
C TYR A 4 -25.75 12.84 -2.64
N LEU A 5 -25.67 14.17 -2.77
CA LEU A 5 -24.40 14.87 -2.95
C LEU A 5 -23.68 14.76 -1.61
N PHE A 6 -22.99 13.64 -1.40
CA PHE A 6 -22.03 13.49 -0.31
C PHE A 6 -20.96 14.56 -0.53
N ALA A 7 -21.05 15.60 0.29
CA ALA A 7 -20.05 16.63 0.41
C ALA A 7 -18.72 15.94 0.74
N PHE A 8 -17.79 15.96 -0.22
CA PHE A 8 -16.37 15.72 0.01
C PHE A 8 -15.86 16.86 0.91
N LEU A 9 -16.05 16.69 2.21
CA LEU A 9 -15.56 17.57 3.27
C LEU A 9 -14.12 17.21 3.65
N LEU A 10 -13.27 16.92 2.66
CA LEU A 10 -11.83 16.78 2.84
C LEU A 10 -11.13 17.44 1.65
N LEU A 11 -10.29 18.43 1.96
CA LEU A 11 -9.45 19.28 1.09
C LEU A 11 -10.01 20.67 0.69
N GLY A 12 -10.92 21.24 1.48
CA GLY A 12 -11.34 22.64 1.35
C GLY A 12 -11.01 23.55 2.55
N GLY A 13 -10.17 23.11 3.49
CA GLY A 13 -9.97 23.81 4.76
C GLY A 13 -8.55 23.73 5.30
N LEU A 14 -7.59 24.35 4.60
CA LEU A 14 -6.35 24.86 5.19
C LEU A 14 -5.64 25.75 4.15
N GLY A 15 -6.32 26.83 3.77
CA GLY A 15 -5.67 27.98 3.14
C GLY A 15 -4.94 28.82 4.18
N ILE A 16 -3.86 28.28 4.78
CA ILE A 16 -2.76 29.08 5.37
C ILE A 16 -1.47 28.27 5.16
N LEU A 17 -0.96 28.26 3.92
CA LEU A 17 0.46 28.00 3.69
C LEU A 17 1.19 29.32 3.88
N ALA A 18 1.58 29.60 5.12
CA ALA A 18 2.72 30.45 5.36
C ALA A 18 3.91 29.81 4.63
N SER A 19 4.39 30.48 3.59
CA SER A 19 5.58 30.11 2.84
C SER A 19 6.79 30.29 3.74
N ALA A 20 7.07 29.30 4.59
CA ALA A 20 8.39 29.16 5.19
C ALA A 20 9.29 28.62 4.07
N ALA A 21 10.12 29.50 3.53
CA ALA A 21 11.24 29.11 2.68
C ALA A 21 12.07 28.09 3.45
N PHE A 22 11.95 26.80 3.11
CA PHE A 22 12.93 25.81 3.49
C PHE A 22 14.20 26.18 2.72
N ALA A 23 15.13 26.82 3.42
CA ALA A 23 16.49 26.94 2.97
C ALA A 23 16.99 25.53 2.69
N ALA A 24 17.25 25.24 1.41
CA ALA A 24 17.93 24.03 0.99
C ALA A 24 19.29 24.00 1.69
N CYS A 25 19.40 23.19 2.75
CA CYS A 25 20.68 22.83 3.31
C CYS A 25 21.32 21.89 2.29
N ASN A 26 22.14 22.48 1.44
CA ASN A 26 22.94 21.81 0.42
C ASN A 26 23.99 20.95 1.14
N CYS A 27 23.60 19.74 1.57
CA CYS A 27 24.55 18.75 2.05
C CYS A 27 25.27 18.18 0.82
N ALA A 28 26.33 18.88 0.43
CA ALA A 28 27.29 18.40 -0.53
C ALA A 28 27.84 17.03 -0.06
N GLY A 29 27.80 16.08 -1.00
CA GLY A 29 28.52 14.81 -1.08
C GLY A 29 29.23 14.28 0.18
N ILE A 30 28.67 13.20 0.72
CA ILE A 30 29.47 12.14 1.32
C ILE A 30 29.32 10.93 0.41
N THR A 31 30.36 10.71 -0.40
CA THR A 31 30.56 9.46 -1.14
C THR A 31 30.73 8.30 -0.14
N PRO A 32 30.20 7.09 -0.40
CA PRO A 32 30.51 5.93 0.41
C PRO A 32 31.99 5.58 0.25
N SER A 33 32.75 5.73 1.34
CA SER A 33 34.15 5.30 1.41
C SER A 33 34.20 3.78 1.46
N ALA A 34 34.87 3.20 0.46
CA ALA A 34 35.25 1.81 0.43
C ALA A 34 36.04 1.42 1.69
N SER A 35 35.70 0.25 2.23
CA SER A 35 36.40 -0.43 3.29
C SER A 35 37.83 -0.80 2.85
N ALA A 36 38.82 -0.05 3.32
CA ALA A 36 40.19 -0.52 3.40
C ALA A 36 40.46 -0.89 4.86
N GLY A 37 40.85 -2.15 5.07
CA GLY A 37 41.19 -2.67 6.39
C GLY A 37 42.36 -1.92 7.00
N ASN A 38 42.28 -1.68 8.30
CA ASN A 38 43.44 -1.41 9.13
C ASN A 38 43.25 -2.12 10.46
N THR A 39 43.87 -3.27 10.57
CA THR A 39 44.08 -4.01 11.81
C THR A 39 45.27 -3.38 12.51
N ASP A 40 45.00 -2.48 13.46
CA ASP A 40 46.05 -1.95 14.35
C ASP A 40 45.92 -2.61 15.72
N CYS A 41 46.79 -3.59 15.96
CA CYS A 41 46.91 -4.32 17.22
C CYS A 41 48.14 -3.81 17.97
N THR A 42 47.99 -2.74 18.74
CA THR A 42 49.01 -2.31 19.72
C THR A 42 48.49 -2.54 21.13
N GLY A 43 48.72 -3.74 21.66
CA GLY A 43 48.42 -4.08 23.05
C GLY A 43 48.81 -5.52 23.36
N ALA A 44 49.87 -5.69 24.15
CA ALA A 44 50.52 -6.96 24.43
C ALA A 44 49.61 -7.97 25.15
N ASN A 45 48.94 -8.84 24.39
CA ASN A 45 48.63 -10.22 24.82
C ASN A 45 48.14 -11.06 23.62
N CYS A 46 49.06 -11.51 22.78
CA CYS A 46 48.78 -12.50 21.74
C CYS A 46 48.88 -13.90 22.35
N LEU A 47 47.78 -14.38 22.94
CA LEU A 47 47.60 -15.80 23.22
C LEU A 47 47.41 -16.53 21.89
N SER A 48 48.38 -17.39 21.56
CA SER A 48 48.37 -18.26 20.39
C SER A 48 47.21 -19.25 20.48
N VAL A 49 46.13 -18.97 19.77
CA VAL A 49 45.08 -19.97 19.48
C VAL A 49 45.61 -20.84 18.35
N GLN A 50 45.85 -22.12 18.66
CA GLN A 50 46.21 -23.14 17.69
C GLN A 50 45.04 -23.32 16.71
N SER A 51 45.31 -23.06 15.44
CA SER A 51 44.42 -23.38 14.32
C SER A 51 44.39 -24.90 14.14
N THR A 52 43.27 -25.53 14.47
CA THR A 52 42.93 -26.86 13.97
C THR A 52 42.27 -26.69 12.61
N GLU A 53 43.00 -27.09 11.57
CA GLU A 53 42.45 -27.35 10.24
C GLU A 53 41.38 -28.44 10.35
N VAL A 54 40.12 -28.06 10.13
CA VAL A 54 39.01 -28.99 9.97
C VAL A 54 38.70 -29.02 8.48
N ASP A 55 38.94 -30.16 7.86
CA ASP A 55 38.68 -30.43 6.45
C ASP A 55 37.23 -30.10 6.08
N ALA A 56 37.06 -29.09 5.23
CA ALA A 56 35.79 -28.69 4.66
C ALA A 56 35.36 -29.71 3.59
N ALA A 57 34.63 -30.73 4.02
CA ALA A 57 33.86 -31.57 3.12
C ALA A 57 32.73 -30.73 2.50
N GLY A 58 32.73 -30.62 1.17
CA GLY A 58 31.75 -29.89 0.38
C GLY A 58 30.34 -30.39 0.65
N ALA A 59 29.55 -29.54 1.31
CA ALA A 59 28.10 -29.62 1.26
C ALA A 59 27.67 -28.82 0.03
N GLU A 60 27.37 -29.52 -1.06
CA GLU A 60 26.52 -28.98 -2.13
C GLU A 60 25.20 -28.57 -1.46
N SER A 61 25.04 -27.26 -1.24
CA SER A 61 23.74 -26.69 -0.88
C SER A 61 22.82 -26.96 -2.07
N ALA A 62 22.02 -28.01 -1.95
CA ALA A 62 20.90 -28.22 -2.83
C ALA A 62 20.08 -26.93 -2.80
N ASP A 63 20.12 -26.18 -3.91
CA ASP A 63 19.25 -25.05 -4.17
C ASP A 63 17.82 -25.56 -3.99
N ALA A 64 17.28 -25.33 -2.81
CA ALA A 64 15.85 -25.36 -2.59
C ALA A 64 15.31 -24.17 -3.38
N GLN A 65 15.09 -24.38 -4.68
CA GLN A 65 14.11 -23.61 -5.43
C GLN A 65 12.79 -23.83 -4.70
N GLU A 66 12.53 -22.99 -3.70
CA GLU A 66 11.20 -22.84 -3.13
C GLU A 66 10.29 -22.54 -4.32
N ALA A 67 9.46 -23.52 -4.67
CA ALA A 67 8.53 -23.39 -5.77
C ALA A 67 7.68 -22.15 -5.47
N GLU A 68 7.88 -21.09 -6.26
CA GLU A 68 7.16 -19.85 -6.03
C GLU A 68 5.66 -20.16 -6.00
N PRO A 69 4.95 -19.71 -4.96
CA PRO A 69 3.53 -19.98 -4.83
C PRO A 69 2.85 -19.49 -6.10
N ASN A 70 2.20 -20.39 -6.85
CA ASN A 70 1.58 -20.05 -8.13
C ASN A 70 0.35 -19.15 -7.89
N LEU A 71 0.56 -17.84 -7.91
CA LEU A 71 -0.48 -16.82 -7.74
C LEU A 71 -1.28 -16.71 -9.04
N LYS A 72 -2.53 -17.19 -9.02
CA LYS A 72 -3.43 -17.12 -10.19
C LYS A 72 -3.47 -15.74 -10.85
N CYS A 73 -3.59 -14.68 -10.05
CA CYS A 73 -3.62 -13.30 -10.57
C CYS A 73 -2.27 -12.60 -10.53
N GLY A 74 -1.39 -12.89 -9.56
CA GLY A 74 -0.09 -12.21 -9.46
C GLY A 74 0.82 -12.39 -10.67
N ASN A 75 0.63 -13.48 -11.43
CA ASN A 75 1.48 -13.84 -12.57
C ASN A 75 1.03 -13.22 -13.93
N GLN A 76 0.00 -12.37 -13.98
CA GLN A 76 -0.39 -11.71 -15.23
C GLN A 76 0.59 -10.58 -15.59
N ALA A 77 0.76 -10.32 -16.89
CA ALA A 77 1.81 -9.43 -17.39
C ALA A 77 1.54 -7.96 -17.06
N THR A 78 0.28 -7.52 -17.15
CA THR A 78 -0.10 -6.12 -16.97
C THR A 78 -0.94 -5.89 -15.70
N VAL A 79 -0.87 -4.67 -15.15
CA VAL A 79 -1.72 -4.26 -14.00
C VAL A 79 -3.20 -4.47 -14.31
N GLU A 80 -3.62 -4.17 -15.54
CA GLU A 80 -5.00 -4.37 -15.98
C GLU A 80 -5.41 -5.84 -15.99
N GLU A 81 -4.59 -6.75 -16.51
CA GLU A 81 -4.88 -8.19 -16.48
C GLU A 81 -4.94 -8.73 -15.05
N ARG A 82 -4.09 -8.23 -14.15
CA ARG A 82 -4.13 -8.57 -12.72
C ARG A 82 -5.41 -8.07 -12.06
N ALA A 83 -5.81 -6.82 -12.31
CA ALA A 83 -7.06 -6.25 -11.84
C ALA A 83 -8.27 -7.04 -12.35
N ARG A 84 -8.30 -7.34 -13.66
CA ARG A 84 -9.32 -8.16 -14.30
C ARG A 84 -9.43 -9.54 -13.71
N CYS A 85 -8.28 -10.19 -13.47
CA CYS A 85 -8.24 -11.48 -12.81
C CYS A 85 -8.86 -11.40 -11.40
N ARG A 86 -8.50 -10.39 -10.59
CA ARG A 86 -9.05 -10.20 -9.23
C ARG A 86 -10.56 -9.95 -9.24
N VAL A 87 -11.06 -9.10 -10.13
CA VAL A 87 -12.51 -8.84 -10.29
C VAL A 87 -13.26 -10.13 -10.67
N ARG A 88 -12.66 -10.97 -11.53
CA ARG A 88 -13.25 -12.25 -11.96
C ARG A 88 -13.14 -13.39 -10.98
N ILE A 89 -12.29 -13.31 -9.95
CA ILE A 89 -12.32 -14.25 -8.82
C ILE A 89 -13.60 -13.93 -8.05
N THR A 90 -14.70 -14.45 -8.58
CA THR A 90 -16.05 -14.27 -8.05
C THR A 90 -16.08 -14.65 -6.58
N GLU A 91 -17.00 -14.04 -5.83
CA GLU A 91 -17.39 -14.47 -4.48
C GLU A 91 -17.60 -15.99 -4.39
N VAL A 92 -17.94 -16.68 -5.48
CA VAL A 92 -18.10 -18.13 -5.54
C VAL A 92 -16.81 -18.90 -5.22
N GLU A 93 -15.65 -18.47 -5.71
CA GLU A 93 -14.37 -19.12 -5.36
C GLU A 93 -13.95 -18.76 -3.92
N ALA A 94 -14.19 -17.52 -3.48
CA ALA A 94 -13.90 -17.08 -2.11
C ALA A 94 -14.79 -17.80 -1.06
N VAL A 95 -16.06 -18.03 -1.38
CA VAL A 95 -17.03 -18.77 -0.55
C VAL A 95 -16.73 -20.28 -0.56
N GLN A 96 -16.24 -20.82 -1.68
CA GLN A 96 -15.74 -22.21 -1.71
C GLN A 96 -14.50 -22.39 -0.84
N ALA A 97 -13.60 -21.41 -0.80
CA ALA A 97 -12.43 -21.43 0.08
C ALA A 97 -12.80 -21.31 1.57
N SER A 98 -13.83 -20.51 1.92
CA SER A 98 -14.27 -20.37 3.32
C SER A 98 -14.98 -21.61 3.86
N ASN A 99 -15.72 -22.34 3.01
CA ASN A 99 -16.53 -23.50 3.43
C ASN A 99 -15.74 -24.81 3.56
N THR A 100 -14.53 -24.88 3.01
CA THR A 100 -13.74 -26.11 2.98
C THR A 100 -12.82 -26.29 4.20
N GLY A 101 -12.85 -25.38 5.18
CA GLY A 101 -11.96 -25.46 6.35
C GLY A 101 -10.48 -25.48 5.95
N ALA A 102 -10.16 -24.82 4.85
CA ALA A 102 -8.85 -24.92 4.21
C ALA A 102 -7.74 -24.46 5.18
N PRO A 103 -6.59 -25.17 5.21
CA PRO A 103 -5.50 -24.89 6.15
C PRO A 103 -4.95 -23.47 5.96
N ALA A 104 -4.20 -22.95 6.94
CA ALA A 104 -3.61 -21.61 6.93
C ALA A 104 -2.90 -21.20 5.61
N GLN A 105 -2.43 -22.17 4.83
CA GLN A 105 -1.87 -21.97 3.48
C GLN A 105 -2.87 -21.43 2.45
N ALA A 106 -4.16 -21.78 2.55
CA ALA A 106 -5.20 -21.24 1.67
C ALA A 106 -5.54 -19.79 2.00
N GLN A 107 -5.44 -19.39 3.27
CA GLN A 107 -5.51 -17.98 3.67
C GLN A 107 -4.32 -17.20 3.10
N VAL A 108 -3.11 -17.74 3.18
CA VAL A 108 -1.93 -17.11 2.57
C VAL A 108 -2.10 -16.97 1.05
N GLN A 109 -2.63 -17.98 0.37
CA GLN A 109 -2.92 -17.88 -1.08
C GLN A 109 -4.00 -16.85 -1.41
N ALA A 110 -5.07 -16.75 -0.63
CA ALA A 110 -6.09 -15.71 -0.81
C ALA A 110 -5.50 -14.31 -0.54
N GLU A 111 -4.72 -14.17 0.54
CA GLU A 111 -4.00 -12.95 0.88
C GLU A 111 -3.08 -12.53 -0.26
N LEU A 112 -2.40 -13.49 -0.90
CA LEU A 112 -1.39 -13.17 -1.89
C LEU A 112 -1.86 -13.22 -3.35
N GLN A 113 -3.14 -13.59 -3.56
CA GLN A 113 -3.97 -13.23 -4.73
C GLN A 113 -4.44 -11.77 -4.69
N HIS A 114 -4.68 -11.22 -3.51
CA HIS A 114 -5.04 -9.82 -3.32
C HIS A 114 -3.83 -8.96 -2.92
N MET A 115 -2.61 -9.46 -3.21
CA MET A 115 -1.42 -8.68 -2.95
C MET A 115 -1.42 -7.42 -3.84
N PRO A 116 -1.21 -6.25 -3.25
CA PRO A 116 -1.12 -5.00 -3.99
C PRO A 116 0.11 -4.97 -4.87
N GLU A 117 0.01 -4.21 -5.96
CA GLU A 117 1.06 -4.05 -6.95
C GLU A 117 2.38 -3.55 -6.34
N GLU A 118 2.32 -2.68 -5.33
CA GLU A 118 3.52 -2.17 -4.66
C GLU A 118 4.32 -3.26 -3.94
N CYS A 119 3.67 -4.31 -3.44
CA CYS A 119 4.36 -5.41 -2.76
C CYS A 119 4.95 -6.43 -3.74
N HIS A 120 4.46 -6.49 -4.98
CA HIS A 120 5.00 -7.39 -6.02
C HIS A 120 6.40 -6.99 -6.47
N ALA A 121 6.73 -5.70 -6.43
CA ALA A 121 8.04 -5.19 -6.81
C ALA A 121 9.13 -5.43 -5.74
N LEU A 122 8.74 -5.79 -4.52
CA LEU A 122 9.65 -6.00 -3.39
C LEU A 122 10.04 -7.47 -3.25
N GLN A 123 11.19 -7.73 -2.60
CA GLN A 123 11.65 -9.09 -2.33
C GLN A 123 12.04 -9.26 -0.84
N GLY A 124 12.07 -10.52 -0.39
CA GLY A 124 12.56 -10.88 0.95
C GLY A 124 11.84 -10.17 2.09
N THR A 125 12.60 -9.55 2.99
CA THR A 125 12.07 -8.90 4.20
C THR A 125 11.21 -7.68 3.90
N GLU A 126 11.49 -6.95 2.82
CA GLU A 126 10.72 -5.77 2.44
C GLU A 126 9.33 -6.15 1.94
N GLN A 127 9.24 -7.21 1.13
CA GLN A 127 7.98 -7.78 0.70
C GLN A 127 7.16 -8.29 1.89
N ALA A 128 7.79 -9.03 2.80
CA ALA A 128 7.12 -9.51 4.01
C ALA A 128 6.57 -8.36 4.87
N ALA A 129 7.32 -7.27 5.02
CA ALA A 129 6.87 -6.07 5.72
C ALA A 129 5.72 -5.37 4.99
N CYS A 130 5.76 -5.32 3.65
CA CYS A 130 4.66 -4.80 2.83
C CYS A 130 3.38 -5.60 3.04
N ILE A 131 3.45 -6.93 2.90
CA ILE A 131 2.34 -7.85 3.13
C ILE A 131 1.78 -7.69 4.55
N ALA A 132 2.65 -7.57 5.56
CA ALA A 132 2.22 -7.39 6.95
C ALA A 132 1.42 -6.08 7.15
N ARG A 133 1.85 -4.96 6.56
CA ARG A 133 1.08 -3.71 6.57
C ARG A 133 -0.28 -3.88 5.91
N TYR A 134 -0.32 -4.57 4.77
CA TYR A 134 -1.57 -4.82 4.07
C TYR A 134 -2.54 -5.72 4.83
N ARG A 135 -2.07 -6.69 5.61
CA ARG A 135 -2.93 -7.48 6.51
C ARG A 135 -3.67 -6.60 7.52
N VAL A 136 -2.97 -5.62 8.11
CA VAL A 136 -3.59 -4.64 9.02
C VAL A 136 -4.67 -3.85 8.27
N MET A 137 -4.35 -3.34 7.08
CA MET A 137 -5.32 -2.65 6.23
C MET A 137 -6.56 -3.50 5.92
N TYR A 138 -6.38 -4.75 5.50
CA TYR A 138 -7.51 -5.66 5.16
C TYR A 138 -8.42 -5.90 6.35
N SER A 139 -7.87 -6.02 7.56
CA SER A 139 -8.67 -6.14 8.78
C SER A 139 -9.58 -4.91 9.01
N CYS A 140 -9.11 -3.73 8.62
CA CYS A 140 -9.91 -2.50 8.65
C CYS A 140 -10.89 -2.40 7.48
N MET A 141 -10.59 -2.95 6.31
CA MET A 141 -11.54 -2.99 5.18
C MET A 141 -12.76 -3.88 5.44
N ALA A 142 -12.63 -4.88 6.31
CA ALA A 142 -13.73 -5.73 6.75
C ALA A 142 -14.81 -5.00 7.56
N LYS A 143 -14.59 -3.73 7.98
CA LYS A 143 -15.61 -2.94 8.66
C LYS A 143 -16.76 -2.58 7.71
N SER A 144 -17.96 -2.44 8.26
CA SER A 144 -19.23 -2.38 7.51
C SER A 144 -19.43 -1.15 6.63
N ASN A 145 -18.76 -0.04 6.93
CA ASN A 145 -18.90 1.21 6.19
C ASN A 145 -17.60 2.02 6.20
N ASP A 146 -17.51 3.00 5.30
CA ASP A 146 -16.30 3.83 5.11
C ASP A 146 -15.82 4.53 6.37
N VAL A 147 -16.73 5.05 7.19
CA VAL A 147 -16.36 5.77 8.42
C VAL A 147 -15.72 4.80 9.41
N ALA A 148 -16.30 3.61 9.58
CA ALA A 148 -15.74 2.58 10.44
C ALA A 148 -14.39 2.06 9.92
N ARG A 149 -14.24 1.93 8.59
CA ARG A 149 -12.98 1.56 7.92
C ARG A 149 -11.89 2.60 8.18
N GLU A 150 -12.17 3.87 7.92
CA GLU A 150 -11.22 4.96 8.13
C GLU A 150 -10.85 5.12 9.61
N ASN A 151 -11.81 5.02 10.52
CA ASN A 151 -11.52 5.12 11.96
C ASN A 151 -10.67 3.96 12.46
N CYS A 152 -10.90 2.74 11.94
CA CYS A 152 -10.04 1.60 12.21
C CYS A 152 -8.60 1.89 11.77
N MET A 153 -8.40 2.30 10.51
CA MET A 153 -7.06 2.56 9.98
C MET A 153 -6.35 3.70 10.72
N LYS A 154 -7.08 4.77 11.09
CA LYS A 154 -6.52 5.83 11.93
C LYS A 154 -6.04 5.32 13.29
N SER A 155 -6.79 4.39 13.90
CA SER A 155 -6.38 3.78 15.17
C SER A 155 -5.11 2.94 15.01
N GLU A 156 -5.04 2.09 13.98
CA GLU A 156 -3.86 1.26 13.70
C GLU A 156 -2.62 2.10 13.40
N LEU A 157 -2.79 3.22 12.69
CA LEU A 157 -1.71 4.17 12.38
C LEU A 157 -1.45 5.20 13.49
N GLN A 158 -2.17 5.12 14.61
CA GLN A 158 -2.10 6.09 15.70
C GLN A 158 -2.28 7.55 15.21
N LEU A 159 -3.11 7.76 14.19
CA LEU A 159 -3.41 9.06 13.61
C LEU A 159 -4.59 9.72 14.32
N GLY A 160 -4.27 10.77 15.08
CA GLY A 160 -5.25 11.68 15.68
C GLY A 160 -5.50 12.90 14.79
N GLN A 161 -5.58 14.07 15.43
CA GLN A 161 -5.61 15.34 14.70
C GLN A 161 -4.20 15.67 14.22
N VAL A 162 -3.98 15.59 12.91
CA VAL A 162 -2.66 15.77 12.28
C VAL A 162 -2.00 17.10 12.67
N VAL A 163 -2.78 18.19 12.79
CA VAL A 163 -2.25 19.51 13.18
C VAL A 163 -1.71 19.46 14.61
N GLU A 164 -2.43 18.84 15.54
CA GLU A 164 -2.01 18.71 16.94
C GLU A 164 -0.78 17.81 17.06
N GLN A 165 -0.79 16.64 16.40
CA GLN A 165 0.34 15.71 16.39
C GLN A 165 1.60 16.35 15.81
N LYS A 166 1.45 17.16 14.75
CA LYS A 166 2.58 17.92 14.20
C LYS A 166 3.13 18.91 15.23
N GLN A 167 2.29 19.61 15.97
CA GLN A 167 2.76 20.52 17.02
C GLN A 167 3.48 19.78 18.15
N THR A 168 2.97 18.62 18.56
CA THR A 168 3.66 17.73 19.50
C THR A 168 5.06 17.36 18.99
N CYS A 169 5.18 16.84 17.76
CA CYS A 169 6.48 16.53 17.17
C CYS A 169 7.43 17.74 17.12
N LEU A 170 6.91 18.94 16.86
CA LEU A 170 7.72 20.16 16.79
C LEU A 170 8.27 20.61 18.15
N SER A 171 7.65 20.18 19.25
CA SER A 171 8.06 20.49 20.62
C SER A 171 9.11 19.53 21.20
N GLU A 172 9.37 18.40 20.53
CA GLU A 172 10.40 17.43 20.93
C GLU A 172 11.83 17.96 20.68
N GLU A 173 12.83 17.30 21.28
CA GLU A 173 14.24 17.59 21.03
C GLU A 173 14.65 17.29 19.58
N ALA A 174 15.76 17.86 19.10
CA ALA A 174 16.09 17.86 17.66
C ALA A 174 16.11 16.45 17.01
N GLY A 175 16.61 15.43 17.72
CA GLY A 175 16.62 14.04 17.22
C GLY A 175 15.23 13.40 17.22
N GLU A 176 14.51 13.50 18.34
CA GLU A 176 13.17 12.94 18.53
C GLU A 176 12.14 13.63 17.62
N LYS A 177 12.28 14.94 17.41
CA LYS A 177 11.48 15.74 16.48
C LYS A 177 11.55 15.24 15.05
N GLN A 178 12.76 14.95 14.55
CA GLN A 178 12.92 14.49 13.17
C GLN A 178 12.25 13.13 12.98
N GLU A 179 12.42 12.23 13.94
CA GLU A 179 11.82 10.91 13.92
C GLU A 179 10.29 10.97 13.99
N CYS A 180 9.75 11.75 14.94
CA CYS A 180 8.30 11.96 15.09
C CYS A 180 7.67 12.51 13.81
N LEU A 181 8.30 13.50 13.16
CA LEU A 181 7.81 14.04 11.89
C LEU A 181 7.87 13.03 10.75
N ARG A 182 8.91 12.19 10.72
CA ARG A 182 9.07 11.13 9.72
C ARG A 182 7.96 10.08 9.86
N GLU A 183 7.70 9.62 11.09
CA GLU A 183 6.62 8.67 11.39
C GLU A 183 5.24 9.27 11.08
N LEU A 184 4.99 10.53 11.47
CA LEU A 184 3.74 11.21 11.16
C LEU A 184 3.50 11.30 9.65
N HIS A 185 4.53 11.63 8.86
CA HIS A 185 4.41 11.65 7.40
C HIS A 185 4.13 10.27 6.82
N GLN A 186 4.86 9.24 7.29
CA GLN A 186 4.65 7.87 6.85
C GLN A 186 3.22 7.40 7.13
N ASN A 187 2.70 7.64 8.34
CA ASN A 187 1.34 7.29 8.70
C ASN A 187 0.31 8.03 7.83
N ILE A 188 0.52 9.32 7.53
CA ILE A 188 -0.35 10.06 6.61
C ILE A 188 -0.35 9.44 5.20
N TYR A 189 0.80 9.02 4.70
CA TYR A 189 0.92 8.37 3.39
C TYR A 189 0.19 7.03 3.35
N GLU A 190 0.36 6.20 4.39
CA GLU A 190 -0.39 4.95 4.53
C GLU A 190 -1.91 5.19 4.59
N MET A 191 -2.36 6.24 5.27
CA MET A 191 -3.79 6.62 5.30
C MET A 191 -4.31 7.08 3.93
N ILE A 192 -3.46 7.69 3.10
CA ILE A 192 -3.83 8.07 1.72
C ILE A 192 -3.96 6.82 0.86
N LYS A 193 -3.00 5.89 0.90
CA LYS A 193 -3.06 4.61 0.19
C LYS A 193 -4.27 3.78 0.61
N PHE A 194 -4.57 3.75 1.91
CA PHE A 194 -5.81 3.15 2.42
C PHE A 194 -7.06 3.70 1.73
N ARG A 195 -7.12 5.03 1.52
CA ARG A 195 -8.26 5.65 0.85
C ARG A 195 -8.34 5.28 -0.62
N PHE A 196 -7.21 5.14 -1.32
CA PHE A 196 -7.18 4.64 -2.69
C PHE A 196 -7.77 3.23 -2.76
N GLN A 197 -7.35 2.34 -1.86
CA GLN A 197 -7.89 0.98 -1.75
C GLN A 197 -9.39 0.96 -1.41
N ASN A 198 -9.86 1.89 -0.56
CA ASN A 198 -11.30 2.00 -0.28
C ASN A 198 -12.10 2.46 -1.52
N LEU A 199 -11.49 3.18 -2.48
CA LEU A 199 -12.15 3.51 -3.75
C LEU A 199 -12.30 2.27 -4.64
N ILE A 200 -11.31 1.37 -4.66
CA ILE A 200 -11.40 0.08 -5.37
C ILE A 200 -12.59 -0.73 -4.86
N THR A 201 -12.72 -0.91 -3.54
CA THR A 201 -13.88 -1.62 -2.96
C THR A 201 -15.23 -0.95 -3.28
N LYS A 202 -15.25 0.36 -3.50
CA LYS A 202 -16.49 1.06 -3.90
C LYS A 202 -16.81 0.85 -5.39
N ALA A 203 -15.80 0.70 -6.23
CA ALA A 203 -15.96 0.39 -7.63
C ALA A 203 -16.54 -1.01 -7.83
N GLU A 204 -16.02 -2.01 -7.12
CA GLU A 204 -16.55 -3.39 -7.09
C GLU A 204 -18.04 -3.40 -6.68
N ARG A 205 -18.42 -2.63 -5.65
CA ARG A 205 -19.83 -2.48 -5.23
C ARG A 205 -20.74 -1.79 -6.26
N LEU A 206 -20.18 -1.07 -7.22
CA LEU A 206 -20.95 -0.50 -8.34
C LEU A 206 -21.14 -1.53 -9.44
N GLU A 207 -20.18 -2.45 -9.62
CA GLU A 207 -20.33 -3.64 -10.47
C GLU A 207 -21.53 -4.49 -10.03
N GLU A 208 -21.64 -4.79 -8.73
CA GLU A 208 -22.77 -5.51 -8.12
C GLU A 208 -24.13 -4.84 -8.41
N LYS A 209 -24.12 -3.54 -8.73
CA LYS A 209 -25.32 -2.73 -9.02
C LYS A 209 -25.60 -2.58 -10.51
N GLY A 210 -24.75 -3.15 -11.37
CA GLY A 210 -24.90 -3.15 -12.81
C GLY A 210 -23.95 -2.23 -13.58
N ALA A 211 -22.88 -1.71 -12.96
CA ALA A 211 -21.77 -1.16 -13.72
C ALA A 211 -21.04 -2.30 -14.45
N SER A 212 -20.48 -2.04 -15.62
CA SER A 212 -19.76 -3.05 -16.40
C SER A 212 -18.44 -3.45 -15.74
N GLU A 213 -18.09 -4.74 -15.84
CA GLU A 213 -16.79 -5.28 -15.42
C GLU A 213 -15.64 -4.46 -16.03
N GLU A 214 -15.75 -4.12 -17.31
CA GLU A 214 -14.72 -3.37 -18.03
C GLU A 214 -14.41 -2.01 -17.38
N LEU A 215 -15.46 -1.22 -17.12
CA LEU A 215 -15.33 0.09 -16.49
C LEU A 215 -14.72 0.00 -15.09
N VAL A 216 -15.06 -1.05 -14.34
CA VAL A 216 -14.54 -1.30 -12.99
C VAL A 216 -13.07 -1.69 -13.05
N VAL A 217 -12.69 -2.61 -13.94
CA VAL A 217 -11.31 -3.06 -14.14
C VAL A 217 -10.40 -1.91 -14.56
N GLU A 218 -10.82 -1.10 -15.55
CA GLU A 218 -10.06 0.08 -15.98
C GLU A 218 -9.82 1.06 -14.82
N PHE A 219 -10.85 1.30 -14.00
CA PHE A 219 -10.73 2.17 -12.85
C PHE A 219 -9.78 1.59 -11.79
N ILE A 220 -9.88 0.29 -11.47
CA ILE A 220 -9.00 -0.37 -10.50
C ILE A 220 -7.55 -0.29 -10.95
N ALA A 221 -7.27 -0.62 -12.21
CA ALA A 221 -5.93 -0.53 -12.77
C ALA A 221 -5.36 0.90 -12.70
N ALA A 222 -6.19 1.92 -12.97
CA ALA A 222 -5.78 3.31 -12.84
C ALA A 222 -5.45 3.71 -11.38
N ILE A 223 -6.21 3.23 -10.39
CA ILE A 223 -5.94 3.50 -8.98
C ILE A 223 -4.66 2.79 -8.50
N GLU A 224 -4.43 1.55 -8.93
CA GLU A 224 -3.22 0.81 -8.61
C GLU A 224 -1.97 1.49 -9.19
N GLN A 225 -2.04 1.92 -10.45
CA GLN A 225 -0.97 2.70 -11.08
C GLN A 225 -0.70 4.00 -10.31
N LYS A 226 -1.76 4.72 -9.88
CA LYS A 226 -1.59 5.95 -9.08
C LYS A 226 -1.04 5.68 -7.68
N THR A 227 -1.25 4.49 -7.13
CA THR A 227 -0.64 4.08 -5.86
C THR A 227 0.88 3.93 -6.03
N VAL A 228 1.33 3.29 -7.11
CA VAL A 228 2.76 3.16 -7.44
C VAL A 228 3.39 4.54 -7.66
N GLU A 229 2.76 5.40 -8.47
CA GLU A 229 3.24 6.78 -8.68
C GLU A 229 3.34 7.58 -7.36
N PHE A 230 2.42 7.34 -6.43
CA PHE A 230 2.40 8.03 -5.14
C PHE A 230 3.58 7.63 -4.24
N ASP A 231 3.95 6.34 -4.27
CA ASP A 231 5.11 5.82 -3.55
C ASP A 231 6.42 6.33 -4.19
N GLU A 232 6.49 6.38 -5.52
CA GLU A 232 7.66 6.85 -6.29
C GLU A 232 7.89 8.37 -6.25
N ALA A 233 6.84 9.16 -5.97
CA ALA A 233 6.94 10.62 -5.91
C ALA A 233 8.04 11.07 -4.93
N GLN A 234 8.80 12.11 -5.28
CA GLN A 234 9.92 12.58 -4.44
C GLN A 234 9.51 13.77 -3.58
N THR A 235 8.45 14.47 -3.96
CA THR A 235 8.01 15.70 -3.31
C THR A 235 6.59 15.60 -2.76
N ILE A 236 6.25 16.51 -1.85
CA ILE A 236 4.89 16.65 -1.32
C ILE A 236 3.92 17.15 -2.41
N ASP A 237 4.40 18.00 -3.33
CA ASP A 237 3.53 18.59 -4.35
C ASP A 237 3.16 17.59 -5.45
N GLU A 238 4.08 16.71 -5.84
CA GLU A 238 3.79 15.55 -6.70
C GLU A 238 2.74 14.63 -6.06
N ARG A 239 2.92 14.26 -4.78
CA ARG A 239 1.95 13.44 -4.04
C ARG A 239 0.57 14.09 -3.97
N LYS A 240 0.50 15.40 -3.71
CA LYS A 240 -0.77 16.15 -3.72
C LYS A 240 -1.43 16.12 -5.09
N GLU A 241 -0.63 16.24 -6.16
CA GLU A 241 -1.14 16.19 -7.51
C GLU A 241 -1.73 14.83 -7.85
N ILE A 242 -1.05 13.74 -7.47
CA ILE A 242 -1.57 12.38 -7.62
C ILE A 242 -2.91 12.20 -6.88
N VAL A 243 -3.04 12.72 -5.66
CA VAL A 243 -4.30 12.71 -4.91
C VAL A 243 -5.42 13.46 -5.65
N ARG A 244 -5.12 14.59 -6.32
CA ARG A 244 -6.11 15.30 -7.14
C ARG A 244 -6.53 14.49 -8.35
N GLN A 245 -5.58 13.86 -9.03
CA GLN A 245 -5.84 12.99 -10.18
C GLN A 245 -6.72 11.80 -9.79
N VAL A 246 -6.43 11.14 -8.66
CA VAL A 246 -7.29 10.07 -8.12
C VAL A 246 -8.71 10.56 -7.82
N ALA A 247 -8.86 11.77 -7.24
CA ALA A 247 -10.18 12.35 -7.01
C ALA A 247 -10.93 12.63 -8.33
N GLU A 248 -10.23 13.02 -9.39
CA GLU A 248 -10.80 13.19 -10.72
C GLU A 248 -11.21 11.85 -11.36
N LEU A 249 -10.33 10.85 -11.32
CA LEU A 249 -10.62 9.48 -11.77
C LEU A 249 -11.90 8.95 -11.13
N TRP A 250 -12.03 9.09 -9.80
CA TRP A 250 -13.23 8.67 -9.08
C TRP A 250 -14.50 9.37 -9.55
N ARG A 251 -14.45 10.70 -9.75
CA ARG A 251 -15.62 11.46 -10.22
C ARG A 251 -16.06 11.03 -11.62
N ASN A 252 -15.09 10.78 -12.51
CA ASN A 252 -15.38 10.35 -13.87
C ASN A 252 -15.94 8.92 -13.90
N PHE A 253 -15.33 8.00 -13.16
CA PHE A 253 -15.81 6.63 -12.99
C PHE A 253 -17.24 6.59 -12.45
N VAL A 254 -17.53 7.27 -11.33
CA VAL A 254 -18.89 7.27 -10.74
C VAL A 254 -19.93 7.80 -11.72
N ARG A 255 -19.61 8.83 -12.51
CA ARG A 255 -20.52 9.37 -13.53
C ARG A 255 -20.85 8.32 -14.59
N ALA A 256 -19.83 7.64 -15.11
CA ALA A 256 -19.99 6.58 -16.12
C ALA A 256 -20.78 5.39 -15.53
N ALA A 257 -20.40 4.90 -14.36
CA ALA A 257 -21.05 3.77 -13.71
C ALA A 257 -22.54 4.04 -13.42
N ILE A 258 -22.88 5.24 -12.94
CA ILE A 258 -24.29 5.61 -12.71
C ILE A 258 -25.08 5.66 -14.02
N ALA A 259 -24.47 6.10 -15.13
CA ALA A 259 -25.13 6.08 -16.44
C ALA A 259 -25.45 4.65 -16.87
N GLU A 260 -24.46 3.74 -16.84
CA GLU A 260 -24.64 2.32 -17.18
C GLU A 260 -25.70 1.64 -16.31
N ILE A 261 -25.66 1.85 -14.98
CA ILE A 261 -26.64 1.28 -14.05
C ILE A 261 -28.07 1.74 -14.38
N ASN A 262 -28.25 3.02 -14.75
CA ASN A 262 -29.57 3.54 -15.09
C ASN A 262 -30.07 2.99 -16.43
N GLU A 263 -29.20 2.86 -17.42
CA GLU A 263 -29.53 2.23 -18.71
C GLU A 263 -29.93 0.77 -18.52
N ALA A 264 -29.17 0.01 -17.74
CA ALA A 264 -29.47 -1.38 -17.40
C ALA A 264 -30.81 -1.54 -16.70
N ARG A 265 -31.16 -0.64 -15.76
CA ARG A 265 -32.48 -0.61 -15.11
C ARG A 265 -33.62 -0.31 -16.08
N GLN A 266 -33.42 0.64 -17.00
CA GLN A 266 -34.43 0.98 -18.00
C GLN A 266 -34.67 -0.17 -18.99
N ALA A 267 -33.62 -0.93 -19.30
CA ALA A 267 -33.69 -2.13 -20.13
C ALA A 267 -34.32 -3.35 -19.41
N GLY A 268 -34.59 -3.26 -18.09
CA GLY A 268 -35.07 -4.38 -17.28
C GLY A 268 -34.01 -5.45 -17.01
N ALA A 269 -32.72 -5.13 -17.22
CA ALA A 269 -31.61 -6.05 -17.00
C ALA A 269 -31.20 -6.16 -15.52
N VAL A 270 -31.57 -5.18 -14.69
CA VAL A 270 -31.29 -5.15 -13.25
C VAL A 270 -32.57 -4.80 -12.51
N SER A 271 -33.07 -5.74 -11.68
CA SER A 271 -34.29 -5.60 -10.88
C SER A 271 -34.03 -4.97 -9.52
#